data_AF-A0AAU3EM34-F1
#
_entry.id   AF-A0AAU3EM34-F1
#
_cell.length_a   1.000
_cell.length_b   1.000
_cell.length_c   1.000
_cell.angle_alpha   90.00
_cell.angle_beta   90.00
_cell.angle_gamma   90.00
#
_symmetry.space_group_name_H-M   'P 1'
#
loop_
_entity.id
_entity.type
_entity.pdbx_description
1 polymer ?
#
loop_
_entity_poly.entity_id
_entity_poly.type
_entity_poly.pdbx_seq_one_letter_code
_entity_poly.pdbx_strand_id
1 'polypeptide(L)'
;MGSERKPARRVAGTWKRTAGLLAAAMVLLAPGTGTAVAEGAGLTRASAVHAADAAGEPSIAVPYRVDELWRRGITGQGATVAVLVSFGDPGMEKFMADYDEQYALPPADIRRVEPLGKPPSCTDPGVNTENCLAWVSESRLDVAMVHSLAPGARIVIAASPVDETQGDSGMPEMMRTLDHLTRHRLADVVSMSFGSVEENFNSPDSMRRYGRTLARARAAGITLVASSGDHGASGPLRDDPALHHPRRVVAWPASDPRVTAVGGSLLHVDPQGHRTSPDTLWPKSGAGHSSVFPRPPWQHSVAGTGSVSGRSLPDITMQGAAGTSQSAPLFAGVLALAVQLHHGPLGDINPALYRLGAAGPEAGIVDVTQGANSYADVPGFTAGDGFDTASGWGTVDVPRFVRALALAVT
;
A
#
# COMPACT_ATOMS: atom_id res chain seq x y z
N MET A 1 -11.53 36.23 67.18
CA MET A 1 -10.66 36.17 65.99
C MET A 1 -11.48 35.59 64.84
N GLY A 2 -11.91 36.46 63.91
CA GLY A 2 -12.37 36.06 62.58
C GLY A 2 -11.19 35.57 61.72
N SER A 3 -11.33 35.17 60.46
CA SER A 3 -12.48 35.24 59.56
C SER A 3 -12.32 34.17 58.46
N GLU A 4 -13.47 33.81 57.88
CA GLU A 4 -13.71 33.59 56.44
C GLU A 4 -12.97 32.51 55.63
N ARG A 5 -13.77 31.54 55.17
CA ARG A 5 -13.54 30.78 53.93
C ARG A 5 -13.90 31.63 52.71
N LYS A 6 -13.06 31.60 51.67
CA LYS A 6 -13.40 31.86 50.25
C LYS A 6 -12.52 31.00 49.30
N PRO A 7 -12.92 30.78 48.02
CA PRO A 7 -12.77 29.49 47.35
C PRO A 7 -11.79 29.43 46.15
N ALA A 8 -11.50 28.18 45.74
CA ALA A 8 -11.14 27.64 44.42
C ALA A 8 -10.04 28.32 43.55
N ARG A 9 -9.02 27.53 43.21
CA ARG A 9 -8.45 27.47 41.85
C ARG A 9 -8.15 26.00 41.49
N ARG A 10 -8.95 25.43 40.59
CA ARG A 10 -8.54 24.25 39.80
C ARG A 10 -7.45 24.73 38.84
N VAL A 11 -6.22 24.31 39.07
CA VAL A 11 -5.16 24.46 38.08
C VAL A 11 -5.31 23.28 37.11
N ALA A 12 -5.70 23.61 35.88
CA ALA A 12 -5.63 22.71 34.75
C ALA A 12 -4.15 22.36 34.53
N GLY A 13 -3.76 21.16 34.92
CA GLY A 13 -2.49 20.58 34.51
C GLY A 13 -2.58 20.26 33.02
N THR A 14 -1.93 21.07 32.20
CA THR A 14 -1.70 20.83 30.78
C THR A 14 -0.85 19.57 30.64
N TRP A 15 -1.49 18.45 30.35
CA TRP A 15 -0.82 17.24 29.86
C TRP A 15 -0.30 17.54 28.46
N LYS A 16 1.02 17.71 28.34
CA LYS A 16 1.69 17.66 27.04
C LYS A 16 1.47 16.25 26.49
N ARG A 17 0.59 16.12 25.50
CA ARG A 17 0.49 14.95 24.64
C ARG A 17 1.78 14.89 23.84
N THR A 18 2.71 14.03 24.24
CA THR A 18 3.76 13.54 23.34
C THR A 18 3.07 12.62 22.35
N ALA A 19 2.81 13.14 21.15
CA ALA A 19 2.29 12.36 20.03
C ALA A 19 3.40 11.41 19.56
N GLY A 20 3.06 10.12 19.45
CA GLY A 20 3.92 9.11 18.87
C GLY A 20 4.17 9.42 17.40
N LEU A 21 5.44 9.59 17.07
CA LEU A 21 5.94 9.75 15.70
C LEU A 21 5.78 8.43 14.93
N LEU A 22 5.14 8.49 13.77
CA LEU A 22 5.37 7.56 12.66
C LEU A 22 5.61 8.40 11.40
N ALA A 23 6.70 9.17 11.41
CA ALA A 23 7.43 9.35 10.17
C ALA A 23 8.14 8.01 9.90
N ALA A 24 7.63 7.22 8.95
CA ALA A 24 8.58 6.55 8.10
C ALA A 24 9.44 7.68 7.55
N ALA A 25 10.71 7.74 7.99
CA ALA A 25 11.68 8.54 7.28
C ALA A 25 11.69 7.96 5.86
N MET A 26 10.90 8.55 4.95
CA MET A 26 11.19 8.50 3.53
C MET A 26 12.51 9.23 3.40
N VAL A 27 13.58 8.47 3.61
CA VAL A 27 14.82 8.73 2.92
C VAL A 27 14.41 8.68 1.47
N LEU A 28 14.38 9.85 0.82
CA LEU A 28 14.73 9.92 -0.60
C LEU A 28 16.03 9.14 -0.72
N LEU A 29 15.92 7.87 -1.13
CA LEU A 29 17.06 7.05 -1.50
C LEU A 29 17.66 7.73 -2.73
N ALA A 30 18.59 8.63 -2.46
CA ALA A 30 19.79 8.76 -3.25
C ALA A 30 20.83 7.79 -2.65
N PRO A 31 21.72 7.22 -3.47
CA PRO A 31 22.10 5.82 -3.42
C PRO A 31 23.09 5.47 -2.30
N GLY A 32 23.09 4.20 -1.87
CA GLY A 32 24.26 3.62 -1.21
C GLY A 32 24.00 2.57 -0.13
N THR A 33 23.71 1.35 -0.59
CA THR A 33 24.16 0.02 -0.10
C THR A 33 24.15 -0.30 1.40
N GLY A 34 23.42 -1.37 1.74
CA GLY A 34 23.75 -2.20 2.90
C GLY A 34 24.86 -3.21 2.59
N THR A 35 25.64 -3.58 3.60
CA THR A 35 25.85 -4.97 4.05
C THR A 35 26.49 -4.94 5.46
N ALA A 36 26.15 -5.93 6.28
CA ALA A 36 26.40 -5.99 7.71
C ALA A 36 27.86 -6.27 8.12
N VAL A 37 28.27 -5.82 9.31
CA VAL A 37 28.70 -6.61 10.50
C VAL A 37 29.49 -5.71 11.49
N ALA A 38 29.04 -5.74 12.76
CA ALA A 38 29.70 -5.47 14.06
C ALA A 38 30.67 -4.28 14.30
N GLU A 39 30.30 -3.52 15.36
CA GLU A 39 31.10 -2.83 16.39
C GLU A 39 32.22 -1.82 16.01
N GLY A 40 32.12 -0.60 16.58
CA GLY A 40 33.30 0.21 16.91
C GLY A 40 33.24 1.69 16.51
N ALA A 41 32.85 2.53 17.47
CA ALA A 41 33.12 3.96 17.64
C ALA A 41 33.87 4.76 16.53
N GLY A 42 33.17 5.79 16.02
CA GLY A 42 33.68 7.17 15.93
C GLY A 42 34.62 7.56 14.77
N LEU A 43 34.10 8.45 13.90
CA LEU A 43 34.73 9.65 13.30
C LEU A 43 34.59 9.79 11.77
N THR A 44 33.90 10.89 11.40
CA THR A 44 34.00 11.74 10.20
C THR A 44 33.73 11.16 8.80
N ARG A 45 32.46 11.26 8.39
CA ARG A 45 32.01 11.30 6.98
C ARG A 45 32.50 12.58 6.31
N ALA A 46 33.51 12.50 5.44
CA ALA A 46 33.71 13.40 4.30
C ALA A 46 35.01 13.02 3.57
N SER A 47 34.98 12.01 2.70
CA SER A 47 35.91 11.81 1.56
C SER A 47 35.85 10.37 1.02
N ALA A 48 34.76 10.00 0.34
CA ALA A 48 34.75 8.80 -0.52
C ALA A 48 33.60 8.78 -1.54
N VAL A 49 33.09 9.94 -1.97
CA VAL A 49 32.02 10.01 -2.99
C VAL A 49 32.54 10.86 -4.13
N HIS A 50 33.26 10.26 -5.07
CA HIS A 50 33.49 10.76 -6.44
C HIS A 50 34.13 9.64 -7.27
N ALA A 51 33.28 8.79 -7.87
CA ALA A 51 33.53 8.04 -9.12
C ALA A 51 32.35 7.08 -9.41
N ALA A 52 31.15 7.60 -9.66
CA ALA A 52 30.03 6.83 -10.23
C ALA A 52 29.03 7.76 -10.93
N ASP A 53 29.53 8.61 -11.84
CA ASP A 53 28.69 9.37 -12.77
C ASP A 53 28.53 8.55 -14.05
N ALA A 54 27.32 8.04 -14.34
CA ALA A 54 26.74 7.86 -15.70
C ALA A 54 25.48 6.96 -15.78
N ALA A 55 25.03 6.26 -14.72
CA ALA A 55 23.80 5.46 -14.80
C ALA A 55 22.94 5.68 -13.54
N GLY A 56 21.78 6.31 -13.69
CA GLY A 56 20.78 6.43 -12.63
C GLY A 56 20.20 5.08 -12.21
N GLU A 57 19.51 5.02 -11.07
CA GLU A 57 18.84 3.79 -10.61
C GLU A 57 17.87 3.26 -11.69
N PRO A 58 17.81 1.94 -11.90
CA PRO A 58 16.92 1.37 -12.90
C PRO A 58 15.46 1.57 -12.50
N SER A 59 14.60 1.83 -13.48
CA SER A 59 13.15 1.96 -13.24
C SER A 59 12.58 0.67 -12.64
N ILE A 60 11.64 0.83 -11.70
CA ILE A 60 10.89 -0.30 -11.11
C ILE A 60 10.12 -1.10 -12.18
N ALA A 61 9.90 -0.53 -13.37
CA ALA A 61 9.37 -1.20 -14.55
C ALA A 61 10.19 -2.42 -15.00
N VAL A 62 11.53 -2.32 -14.93
CA VAL A 62 12.46 -3.31 -15.47
C VAL A 62 12.29 -4.69 -14.83
N PRO A 63 12.35 -4.85 -13.49
CA PRO A 63 12.21 -6.17 -12.88
C PRO A 63 10.86 -6.82 -13.21
N TYR A 64 9.80 -6.02 -13.37
CA TYR A 64 8.47 -6.50 -13.75
C TYR A 64 8.26 -6.74 -15.25
N ARG A 65 9.23 -6.43 -16.12
CA ARG A 65 9.19 -6.68 -17.58
C ARG A 65 7.99 -6.03 -18.29
N VAL A 66 7.52 -4.89 -17.79
CA VAL A 66 6.34 -4.20 -18.37
C VAL A 66 6.64 -3.60 -19.75
N ASP A 67 7.90 -3.40 -20.09
CA ASP A 67 8.37 -2.97 -21.40
C ASP A 67 7.93 -3.92 -22.53
N GLU A 68 7.77 -5.21 -22.24
CA GLU A 68 7.22 -6.20 -23.18
C GLU A 68 5.76 -5.93 -23.57
N LEU A 69 4.98 -5.38 -22.64
CA LEU A 69 3.60 -4.96 -22.87
C LEU A 69 3.56 -3.59 -23.56
N TRP A 70 4.41 -2.65 -23.14
CA TRP A 70 4.48 -1.32 -23.74
C TRP A 70 4.84 -1.35 -25.22
N ARG A 71 5.80 -2.20 -25.63
CA ARG A 71 6.14 -2.43 -27.05
C ARG A 71 4.97 -2.92 -27.90
N ARG A 72 3.91 -3.46 -27.27
CA ARG A 72 2.68 -3.93 -27.91
C ARG A 72 1.53 -2.92 -27.77
N GLY A 73 1.80 -1.71 -27.28
CA GLY A 73 0.81 -0.67 -27.05
C GLY A 73 -0.05 -0.86 -25.79
N ILE A 74 0.30 -1.81 -24.92
CA ILE A 74 -0.41 -2.06 -23.66
C ILE A 74 0.32 -1.28 -22.56
N THR A 75 -0.15 -0.08 -22.27
CA THR A 75 0.46 0.88 -21.33
C THR A 75 -0.49 1.32 -20.22
N GLY A 76 -1.70 0.77 -20.16
CA GLY A 76 -2.78 1.22 -19.27
C GLY A 76 -3.72 2.22 -19.94
N GLN A 77 -3.52 2.50 -21.24
CA GLN A 77 -4.38 3.40 -22.01
C GLN A 77 -5.86 3.01 -21.90
N GLY A 78 -6.70 3.99 -21.56
CA GLY A 78 -8.13 3.79 -21.35
C GLY A 78 -8.53 3.31 -19.95
N ALA A 79 -7.57 2.91 -19.11
CA ALA A 79 -7.81 2.61 -17.71
C ALA A 79 -7.68 3.87 -16.85
N THR A 80 -8.47 3.95 -15.78
CA THR A 80 -8.34 4.97 -14.73
C THR A 80 -8.04 4.31 -13.38
N VAL A 81 -6.90 4.66 -12.79
CA VAL A 81 -6.51 4.26 -11.43
C VAL A 81 -6.70 5.44 -10.51
N ALA A 82 -7.47 5.27 -9.43
CA ALA A 82 -7.51 6.24 -8.36
C ALA A 82 -6.58 5.84 -7.21
N VAL A 83 -5.80 6.79 -6.71
CA VAL A 83 -5.07 6.69 -5.45
C VAL A 83 -5.85 7.44 -4.39
N LEU A 84 -6.30 6.76 -3.33
CA LEU A 84 -7.10 7.34 -2.25
C LEU A 84 -6.19 7.70 -1.08
N VAL A 85 -6.02 9.00 -0.84
CA VAL A 85 -4.98 9.54 0.05
C VAL A 85 -5.52 10.64 0.96
N SER A 86 -4.86 10.89 2.09
CA SER A 86 -5.07 12.11 2.87
C SER A 86 -4.25 13.25 2.30
N PHE A 87 -4.80 14.46 2.37
CA PHE A 87 -4.23 15.75 1.97
C PHE A 87 -3.82 15.92 0.50
N GLY A 88 -3.40 14.85 -0.19
CA GLY A 88 -2.78 14.94 -1.52
C GLY A 88 -1.43 15.67 -1.47
N ASP A 89 -0.97 16.12 -2.63
CA ASP A 89 0.26 16.93 -2.73
C ASP A 89 0.05 18.11 -3.70
N PRO A 90 0.12 19.38 -3.27
CA PRO A 90 0.03 20.52 -4.17
C PRO A 90 1.21 20.63 -5.16
N GLY A 91 2.33 19.94 -4.90
CA GLY A 91 3.52 19.90 -5.76
C GLY A 91 3.57 18.73 -6.75
N MET A 92 2.49 17.94 -6.87
CA MET A 92 2.50 16.68 -7.63
C MET A 92 2.93 16.84 -9.08
N GLU A 93 2.43 17.84 -9.80
CA GLU A 93 2.70 17.99 -11.23
C GLU A 93 4.18 18.25 -11.48
N LYS A 94 4.85 19.02 -10.60
CA LYS A 94 6.30 19.23 -10.71
C LYS A 94 7.06 17.95 -10.38
N PHE A 95 6.69 17.28 -9.29
CA PHE A 95 7.33 16.02 -8.88
C PHE A 95 7.26 14.99 -10.02
N MET A 96 6.09 14.84 -10.65
CA MET A 96 5.91 13.88 -11.74
C MET A 96 6.66 14.30 -13.01
N ALA A 97 6.76 15.58 -13.33
CA ALA A 97 7.60 16.02 -14.45
C ALA A 97 9.09 15.66 -14.24
N ASP A 98 9.62 15.86 -13.03
CA ASP A 98 11.00 15.48 -12.70
C ASP A 98 11.17 13.94 -12.74
N TYR A 99 10.17 13.20 -12.23
CA TYR A 99 10.16 11.73 -12.25
C TYR A 99 10.11 11.16 -13.68
N ASP A 100 9.27 11.73 -14.53
CA ASP A 100 9.10 11.34 -15.93
C ASP A 100 10.39 11.55 -16.72
N GLU A 101 11.08 12.69 -16.49
CA GLU A 101 12.40 12.95 -17.06
C GLU A 101 13.45 11.94 -16.57
N GLN A 102 13.49 11.68 -15.26
CA GLN A 102 14.45 10.77 -14.65
C GLN A 102 14.35 9.35 -15.22
N TYR A 103 13.14 8.83 -15.42
CA TYR A 103 12.89 7.44 -15.84
C TYR A 103 12.49 7.30 -17.31
N ALA A 104 12.58 8.38 -18.09
CA ALA A 104 12.21 8.43 -19.51
C ALA A 104 10.76 7.93 -19.78
N LEU A 105 9.83 8.33 -18.91
CA LEU A 105 8.41 8.04 -19.04
C LEU A 105 7.67 9.17 -19.79
N PRO A 106 6.54 8.88 -20.46
CA PRO A 106 5.70 9.95 -20.98
C PRO A 106 5.07 10.75 -19.83
N PRO A 107 4.62 12.00 -20.08
CA PRO A 107 3.93 12.80 -19.08
C PRO A 107 2.72 12.08 -18.48
N ALA A 108 2.62 12.03 -17.15
CA ALA A 108 1.47 11.44 -16.45
C ALA A 108 0.15 12.20 -16.70
N ASP A 109 -0.95 11.48 -16.99
CA ASP A 109 -2.32 12.06 -17.04
C ASP A 109 -2.92 12.07 -15.62
N ILE A 110 -2.74 13.18 -14.91
CA ILE A 110 -3.16 13.34 -13.51
C ILE A 110 -4.43 14.17 -13.41
N ARG A 111 -5.41 13.68 -12.63
CA ARG A 111 -6.62 14.41 -12.26
C ARG A 111 -6.80 14.43 -10.74
N ARG A 112 -6.94 15.62 -10.16
CA ARG A 112 -7.27 15.78 -8.74
C ARG A 112 -8.78 15.70 -8.53
N VAL A 113 -9.21 15.01 -7.47
CA VAL A 113 -10.61 14.87 -7.05
C VAL A 113 -10.69 15.08 -5.54
N GLU A 114 -11.32 16.19 -5.13
CA GLU A 114 -11.37 16.67 -3.74
C GLU A 114 -12.84 16.87 -3.31
N PRO A 115 -13.62 15.79 -3.17
CA PRO A 115 -15.08 15.88 -3.09
C PRO A 115 -15.59 16.41 -1.75
N LEU A 116 -14.72 16.48 -0.74
CA LEU A 116 -15.01 17.00 0.60
C LEU A 116 -14.43 18.41 0.82
N GLY A 117 -14.01 19.08 -0.26
CA GLY A 117 -13.34 20.36 -0.22
C GLY A 117 -11.83 20.23 -0.36
N LYS A 118 -11.19 21.35 -0.71
CA LYS A 118 -9.75 21.43 -0.90
C LYS A 118 -9.03 21.04 0.39
N PRO A 119 -8.05 20.13 0.35
CA PRO A 119 -7.23 19.83 1.51
C PRO A 119 -6.48 21.06 2.05
N PRO A 120 -6.26 21.15 3.37
CA PRO A 120 -5.49 22.23 3.96
C PRO A 120 -4.01 22.16 3.59
N SER A 121 -3.30 23.28 3.74
CA SER A 121 -1.83 23.28 3.68
C SER A 121 -1.23 22.65 4.93
N CYS A 122 -0.06 22.01 4.80
CA CYS A 122 0.67 21.48 5.96
C CYS A 122 1.13 22.56 6.96
N THR A 123 1.04 23.83 6.58
CA THR A 123 1.34 24.99 7.43
C THR A 123 0.09 25.62 8.05
N ASP A 124 -1.11 25.15 7.70
CA ASP A 124 -2.35 25.73 8.21
C ASP A 124 -2.54 25.44 9.70
N PRO A 125 -3.08 26.38 10.50
CA PRO A 125 -3.34 26.16 11.92
C PRO A 125 -4.22 24.94 12.17
N GLY A 126 -3.77 24.06 13.07
CA GLY A 126 -4.51 22.84 13.46
C GLY A 126 -4.19 21.61 12.61
N VAL A 127 -3.41 21.75 11.53
CA VAL A 127 -2.85 20.61 10.79
C VAL A 127 -1.57 20.14 11.48
N ASN A 128 -1.42 18.84 11.68
CA ASN A 128 -0.13 18.28 12.06
C ASN A 128 0.79 18.31 10.83
N THR A 129 1.77 19.23 10.84
CA THR A 129 2.70 19.43 9.72
C THR A 129 3.47 18.16 9.36
N GLU A 130 3.90 17.37 10.36
CA GLU A 130 4.65 16.15 10.11
C GLU A 130 3.79 15.08 9.43
N ASN A 131 2.58 14.81 9.95
CA ASN A 131 1.64 13.89 9.33
C ASN A 131 1.29 14.34 7.90
N CYS A 132 1.05 15.64 7.70
CA CYS A 132 0.72 16.18 6.39
C CYS A 132 1.87 16.00 5.39
N LEU A 133 3.12 16.26 5.78
CA LEU A 133 4.27 16.03 4.92
C LEU A 133 4.51 14.54 4.63
N ALA A 134 4.22 13.66 5.58
CA ALA A 134 4.25 12.21 5.33
C ALA A 134 3.23 11.82 4.24
N TRP A 135 2.01 12.34 4.32
CA TRP A 135 0.96 12.12 3.31
C TRP A 135 1.26 12.73 1.93
N VAL A 136 1.98 13.85 1.88
CA VAL A 136 2.52 14.39 0.62
C VAL A 136 3.48 13.38 -0.02
N SER A 137 4.37 12.80 0.79
CA SER A 137 5.34 11.80 0.34
C SER A 137 4.64 10.51 -0.12
N GLU A 138 3.64 10.08 0.63
CA GLU A 138 2.79 8.93 0.29
C GLU A 138 2.05 9.14 -1.04
N SER A 139 1.44 10.30 -1.22
CA SER A 139 0.74 10.65 -2.46
C SER A 139 1.67 10.59 -3.67
N ARG A 140 2.93 11.05 -3.51
CA ARG A 140 3.95 10.99 -4.57
C ARG A 140 4.36 9.56 -4.89
N LEU A 141 4.59 8.75 -3.86
CA LEU A 141 4.91 7.33 -4.01
C LEU A 141 3.79 6.61 -4.78
N ASP A 142 2.55 6.79 -4.35
CA ASP A 142 1.38 6.16 -4.95
C ASP A 142 1.24 6.48 -6.44
N VAL A 143 1.30 7.75 -6.81
CA VAL A 143 1.20 8.18 -8.21
C VAL A 143 2.37 7.66 -9.03
N ALA A 144 3.60 7.79 -8.52
CA ALA A 144 4.80 7.33 -9.21
C ALA A 144 4.73 5.83 -9.49
N MET A 145 4.37 5.00 -8.50
CA MET A 145 4.34 3.54 -8.66
C MET A 145 3.28 3.06 -9.66
N VAL A 146 2.09 3.68 -9.69
CA VAL A 146 1.10 3.39 -10.74
C VAL A 146 1.68 3.75 -12.11
N HIS A 147 2.23 4.97 -12.24
CA HIS A 147 2.74 5.50 -13.50
C HIS A 147 3.94 4.70 -14.03
N SER A 148 4.81 4.20 -13.15
CA SER A 148 5.98 3.41 -13.52
C SER A 148 5.62 2.13 -14.26
N LEU A 149 4.46 1.51 -13.98
CA LEU A 149 4.04 0.26 -14.63
C LEU A 149 3.00 0.50 -15.74
N ALA A 150 2.13 1.50 -15.57
CA ALA A 150 1.06 1.83 -16.50
C ALA A 150 1.10 3.32 -16.91
N PRO A 151 2.11 3.75 -17.67
CA PRO A 151 2.34 5.16 -17.97
C PRO A 151 1.30 5.78 -18.91
N GLY A 152 0.42 4.97 -19.50
CA GLY A 152 -0.70 5.41 -20.32
C GLY A 152 -2.04 5.48 -19.56
N ALA A 153 -2.09 5.08 -18.29
CA ALA A 153 -3.30 5.15 -17.49
C ALA A 153 -3.57 6.59 -17.01
N ARG A 154 -4.85 6.94 -16.84
CA ARG A 154 -5.21 8.13 -16.09
C ARG A 154 -5.08 7.85 -14.59
N ILE A 155 -4.42 8.75 -13.87
CA ILE A 155 -4.27 8.67 -12.42
C ILE A 155 -5.14 9.73 -11.76
N VAL A 156 -6.13 9.28 -10.97
CA VAL A 156 -6.99 10.15 -10.16
C VAL A 156 -6.43 10.22 -8.74
N ILE A 157 -6.01 11.40 -8.31
CA ILE A 157 -5.63 11.65 -6.93
C ILE A 157 -6.89 12.04 -6.17
N ALA A 158 -7.43 11.08 -5.42
CA ALA A 158 -8.66 11.25 -4.65
C ALA A 158 -8.32 11.62 -3.21
N ALA A 159 -8.31 12.91 -2.90
CA ALA A 159 -7.80 13.41 -1.62
C ALA A 159 -8.92 13.64 -0.59
N SER A 160 -8.69 13.15 0.63
CA SER A 160 -9.41 13.51 1.85
C SER A 160 -8.79 14.78 2.48
N PRO A 161 -9.57 15.70 3.06
CA PRO A 161 -9.04 16.91 3.70
C PRO A 161 -8.52 16.69 5.14
N VAL A 162 -8.50 15.45 5.62
CA VAL A 162 -8.05 15.08 6.97
C VAL A 162 -7.04 13.94 6.91
N ASP A 163 -6.19 13.81 7.93
CA ASP A 163 -5.33 12.65 8.09
C ASP A 163 -6.13 11.41 8.50
N GLU A 164 -5.89 10.31 7.79
CA GLU A 164 -6.20 8.98 8.30
C GLU A 164 -5.13 8.58 9.32
N THR A 165 -5.59 8.08 10.45
CA THR A 165 -4.74 7.52 11.52
C THR A 165 -5.47 6.33 12.15
N GLN A 166 -4.79 5.63 13.07
CA GLN A 166 -5.32 4.42 13.67
C GLN A 166 -6.75 4.57 14.25
N GLY A 167 -7.58 3.57 13.98
CA GLY A 167 -8.97 3.45 14.37
C GLY A 167 -9.90 4.11 13.36
N ASP A 168 -10.88 4.86 13.87
CA ASP A 168 -11.92 5.51 13.06
C ASP A 168 -11.52 6.92 12.57
N SER A 169 -10.31 7.40 12.85
CA SER A 169 -9.92 8.78 12.50
C SER A 169 -9.63 8.88 11.00
N GLY A 170 -10.29 9.82 10.31
CA GLY A 170 -10.16 10.04 8.86
C GLY A 170 -10.80 8.97 7.97
N MET A 171 -11.11 7.78 8.51
CA MET A 171 -11.80 6.70 7.79
C MET A 171 -13.17 7.11 7.22
N PRO A 172 -14.04 7.86 7.93
CA PRO A 172 -15.29 8.34 7.36
C PRO A 172 -15.09 9.21 6.11
N GLU A 173 -14.07 10.07 6.09
CA GLU A 173 -13.73 10.94 4.96
C GLU A 173 -13.19 10.13 3.80
N MET A 174 -12.26 9.20 4.04
CA MET A 174 -11.76 8.27 3.02
C MET A 174 -12.92 7.51 2.34
N MET A 175 -13.86 7.00 3.15
CA MET A 175 -15.03 6.29 2.61
C MET A 175 -16.01 7.20 1.86
N ARG A 176 -16.18 8.46 2.27
CA ARG A 176 -16.99 9.42 1.51
C ARG A 176 -16.32 9.80 0.19
N THR A 177 -14.99 9.90 0.15
CA THR A 177 -14.22 10.12 -1.09
C THR A 177 -14.34 8.91 -2.03
N LEU A 178 -14.19 7.68 -1.52
CA LEU A 178 -14.43 6.46 -2.31
C LEU A 178 -15.87 6.38 -2.86
N ASP A 179 -16.87 6.75 -2.05
CA ASP A 179 -18.26 6.78 -2.48
C ASP A 179 -18.49 7.81 -3.60
N HIS A 180 -17.79 8.94 -3.56
CA HIS A 180 -17.79 9.91 -4.66
C HIS A 180 -17.18 9.31 -5.93
N LEU A 181 -15.99 8.71 -5.86
CA LEU A 181 -15.38 8.03 -7.01
C LEU A 181 -16.33 7.00 -7.62
N THR A 182 -17.01 6.23 -6.76
CA THR A 182 -17.98 5.21 -7.15
C THR A 182 -19.18 5.79 -7.88
N ARG A 183 -19.86 6.79 -7.27
CA ARG A 183 -21.07 7.40 -7.84
C ARG A 183 -20.83 8.10 -9.17
N HIS A 184 -19.63 8.66 -9.34
CA HIS A 184 -19.25 9.40 -10.53
C HIS A 184 -18.44 8.57 -11.55
N ARG A 185 -18.23 7.27 -11.29
CA ARG A 185 -17.46 6.35 -12.14
C ARG A 185 -16.10 6.91 -12.54
N LEU A 186 -15.34 7.35 -11.54
CA LEU A 186 -14.06 8.05 -11.74
C LEU A 186 -12.85 7.11 -11.65
N ALA A 187 -13.04 5.80 -11.53
CA ALA A 187 -11.95 4.83 -11.43
C ALA A 187 -12.41 3.43 -11.85
N ASP A 188 -11.52 2.67 -12.47
CA ASP A 188 -11.63 1.23 -12.70
C ASP A 188 -10.95 0.44 -11.57
N VAL A 189 -9.87 1.00 -11.03
CA VAL A 189 -9.08 0.46 -9.92
C VAL A 189 -8.89 1.55 -8.87
N VAL A 190 -9.06 1.22 -7.59
CA VAL A 190 -8.72 2.11 -6.47
C VAL A 190 -7.61 1.46 -5.64
N SER A 191 -6.48 2.15 -5.54
CA SER A 191 -5.38 1.82 -4.63
C SER A 191 -5.57 2.56 -3.30
N MET A 192 -5.41 1.82 -2.20
CA MET A 192 -5.53 2.32 -0.84
C MET A 192 -4.25 1.99 -0.07
N SER A 193 -3.35 2.96 0.02
CA SER A 193 -2.09 2.86 0.77
C SER A 193 -2.25 3.41 2.21
N PHE A 194 -3.32 2.99 2.88
CA PHE A 194 -3.69 3.43 4.22
C PHE A 194 -4.34 2.28 4.98
N GLY A 195 -4.39 2.39 6.30
CA GLY A 195 -5.10 1.38 7.06
C GLY A 195 -4.91 1.44 8.56
N SER A 196 -5.84 0.78 9.24
CA SER A 196 -5.78 0.59 10.68
C SER A 196 -5.93 -0.86 11.07
N VAL A 197 -5.18 -1.26 12.09
CA VAL A 197 -5.33 -2.57 12.73
C VAL A 197 -6.79 -2.79 13.12
N GLU A 198 -7.35 -3.98 12.85
CA GLU A 198 -8.77 -4.28 13.11
C GLU A 198 -9.19 -3.95 14.55
N GLU A 199 -8.31 -4.18 15.52
CA GLU A 199 -8.57 -3.94 16.94
C GLU A 199 -8.42 -2.48 17.38
N ASN A 200 -7.92 -1.59 16.52
CA ASN A 200 -7.86 -0.16 16.80
C ASN A 200 -9.21 0.54 16.51
N PHE A 201 -10.10 -0.10 15.73
CA PHE A 201 -11.46 0.42 15.51
C PHE A 201 -12.29 0.40 16.80
N ASN A 202 -13.24 1.34 16.93
CA ASN A 202 -14.13 1.39 18.09
C ASN A 202 -14.92 0.07 18.30
N SER A 203 -15.23 -0.64 17.21
CA SER A 203 -15.85 -1.97 17.25
C SER A 203 -15.73 -2.68 15.89
N PRO A 204 -15.83 -4.01 15.83
CA PRO A 204 -15.98 -4.73 14.55
C PRO A 204 -17.16 -4.22 13.71
N ASP A 205 -18.23 -3.73 14.35
CA ASP A 205 -19.38 -3.15 13.65
C ASP A 205 -19.09 -1.78 13.01
N SER A 206 -18.20 -0.95 13.59
CA SER A 206 -17.81 0.31 12.94
C SER A 206 -17.03 0.04 11.67
N MET A 207 -16.06 -0.88 11.72
CA MET A 207 -15.32 -1.33 10.55
C MET A 207 -16.24 -1.93 9.48
N ARG A 208 -17.18 -2.82 9.85
CA ARG A 208 -18.16 -3.38 8.90
C ARG A 208 -19.07 -2.33 8.25
N ARG A 209 -19.34 -1.20 8.92
CA ARG A 209 -20.11 -0.08 8.32
C ARG A 209 -19.35 0.57 7.18
N TYR A 210 -18.04 0.81 7.32
CA TYR A 210 -17.19 1.31 6.23
C TYR A 210 -17.15 0.34 5.06
N GLY A 211 -17.12 -0.95 5.35
CA GLY A 211 -17.22 -2.01 4.34
C GLY A 211 -18.42 -1.88 3.39
N ARG A 212 -19.53 -1.26 3.81
CA ARG A 212 -20.68 -1.02 2.90
C ARG A 212 -20.31 -0.14 1.71
N THR A 213 -19.34 0.76 1.87
CA THR A 213 -18.80 1.57 0.76
C THR A 213 -17.97 0.71 -0.18
N LEU A 214 -17.10 -0.17 0.34
CA LEU A 214 -16.37 -1.14 -0.48
C LEU A 214 -17.32 -2.04 -1.30
N ALA A 215 -18.44 -2.46 -0.69
CA ALA A 215 -19.48 -3.21 -1.42
C ALA A 215 -20.11 -2.42 -2.57
N ARG A 216 -20.38 -1.12 -2.39
CA ARG A 216 -20.91 -0.27 -3.46
C ARG A 216 -19.89 -0.07 -4.59
N ALA A 217 -18.63 0.19 -4.25
CA ALA A 217 -17.55 0.32 -5.23
C ALA A 217 -17.39 -0.96 -6.07
N ARG A 218 -17.32 -2.11 -5.41
CA ARG A 218 -17.26 -3.42 -6.08
C ARG A 218 -18.49 -3.69 -6.95
N ALA A 219 -19.70 -3.37 -6.48
CA ALA A 219 -20.92 -3.51 -7.26
C ALA A 219 -20.97 -2.59 -8.49
N ALA A 220 -20.21 -1.49 -8.48
CA ALA A 220 -20.02 -0.61 -9.62
C ALA A 220 -18.91 -1.07 -10.59
N GLY A 221 -18.28 -2.22 -10.34
CA GLY A 221 -17.20 -2.78 -11.15
C GLY A 221 -15.79 -2.30 -10.77
N ILE A 222 -15.65 -1.54 -9.69
CA ILE A 222 -14.35 -1.02 -9.27
C ILE A 222 -13.55 -2.12 -8.58
N THR A 223 -12.32 -2.33 -9.04
CA THR A 223 -11.35 -3.20 -8.38
C THR A 223 -10.71 -2.47 -7.21
N LEU A 224 -10.67 -3.07 -6.04
CA LEU A 224 -10.14 -2.45 -4.82
C LEU A 224 -8.87 -3.17 -4.38
N VAL A 225 -7.77 -2.44 -4.21
CA VAL A 225 -6.51 -2.99 -3.70
C VAL A 225 -6.03 -2.17 -2.51
N ALA A 226 -5.39 -2.82 -1.54
CA ALA A 226 -4.86 -2.14 -0.37
C ALA A 226 -3.53 -2.73 0.10
N SER A 227 -2.69 -1.86 0.67
CA SER A 227 -1.45 -2.26 1.33
C SER A 227 -1.75 -3.13 2.56
N SER A 228 -0.99 -4.22 2.76
CA SER A 228 -1.28 -5.16 3.85
C SER A 228 -0.77 -4.70 5.23
N GLY A 229 0.15 -3.73 5.27
CA GLY A 229 0.74 -3.14 6.46
C GLY A 229 2.26 -3.28 6.54
N ASP A 230 2.88 -2.45 7.38
CA ASP A 230 4.35 -2.25 7.42
C ASP A 230 4.99 -2.65 8.78
N HIS A 231 4.29 -3.46 9.57
CA HIS A 231 4.69 -3.86 10.92
C HIS A 231 4.70 -5.39 11.09
N GLY A 232 4.94 -6.10 10.00
CA GLY A 232 5.03 -7.56 9.95
C GLY A 232 3.75 -8.21 10.47
N ALA A 233 3.91 -9.17 11.38
CA ALA A 233 2.80 -9.85 12.01
C ALA A 233 2.12 -9.04 13.13
N SER A 234 2.71 -7.92 13.55
CA SER A 234 2.14 -7.02 14.56
C SER A 234 1.51 -5.79 13.89
N GLY A 235 1.21 -4.76 14.67
CA GLY A 235 0.68 -3.49 14.21
C GLY A 235 0.73 -2.44 15.33
N PRO A 236 0.73 -1.14 14.99
CA PRO A 236 0.79 -0.08 15.97
C PRO A 236 -0.46 -0.08 16.87
N LEU A 237 -0.29 0.31 18.15
CA LEU A 237 -1.42 0.58 19.03
C LEU A 237 -2.07 1.92 18.65
N ARG A 238 -3.39 2.02 18.85
CA ARG A 238 -4.17 3.21 18.51
C ARG A 238 -3.66 4.50 19.17
N ASP A 239 -3.48 4.46 20.49
CA ASP A 239 -3.19 5.66 21.30
C ASP A 239 -1.68 5.92 21.46
N ASP A 240 -0.84 4.95 21.10
CA ASP A 240 0.61 5.07 21.11
C ASP A 240 1.20 4.27 19.94
N PRO A 241 1.34 4.89 18.76
CA PRO A 241 1.81 4.21 17.56
C PRO A 241 3.28 3.78 17.63
N ALA A 242 4.04 4.21 18.66
CA ALA A 242 5.40 3.70 18.90
C ALA A 242 5.38 2.30 19.54
N LEU A 243 4.25 1.90 20.13
CA LEU A 243 4.02 0.58 20.70
C LEU A 243 3.27 -0.32 19.72
N HIS A 244 3.46 -1.62 19.89
CA HIS A 244 2.97 -2.64 18.96
C HIS A 244 2.10 -3.67 19.69
N HIS A 245 1.13 -4.24 18.97
CA HIS A 245 0.29 -5.32 19.49
C HIS A 245 1.16 -6.54 19.83
N PRO A 246 1.06 -7.14 21.04
CA PRO A 246 1.90 -8.26 21.46
C PRO A 246 1.39 -9.61 20.90
N ARG A 247 0.66 -9.57 19.78
CA ARG A 247 0.03 -10.72 19.14
C ARG A 247 -0.14 -10.44 17.65
N ARG A 248 -0.45 -11.50 16.89
CA ARG A 248 -0.73 -11.36 15.46
C ARG A 248 -1.97 -10.53 15.23
N VAL A 249 -1.86 -9.52 14.37
CA VAL A 249 -2.96 -8.63 13.97
C VAL A 249 -2.89 -8.35 12.48
N VAL A 250 -3.96 -7.83 11.91
CA VAL A 250 -4.04 -7.44 10.50
C VAL A 250 -4.73 -6.09 10.35
N ALA A 251 -4.52 -5.40 9.24
CA ALA A 251 -5.08 -4.08 8.98
C ALA A 251 -6.27 -4.11 7.99
N TRP A 252 -7.26 -3.27 8.24
CA TRP A 252 -8.32 -2.92 7.30
C TRP A 252 -7.94 -1.63 6.57
N PRO A 253 -8.17 -1.50 5.24
CA PRO A 253 -9.10 -2.29 4.42
C PRO A 253 -8.55 -3.58 3.82
N ALA A 254 -7.25 -3.89 3.92
CA ALA A 254 -6.68 -5.11 3.34
C ALA A 254 -7.35 -6.41 3.85
N SER A 255 -7.74 -6.46 5.14
CA SER A 255 -8.41 -7.62 5.72
C SER A 255 -9.85 -7.83 5.23
N ASP A 256 -10.44 -6.88 4.51
CA ASP A 256 -11.78 -6.99 3.96
C ASP A 256 -11.79 -7.93 2.73
N PRO A 257 -12.65 -8.95 2.66
CA PRO A 257 -12.65 -9.93 1.55
C PRO A 257 -13.08 -9.35 0.19
N ARG A 258 -13.52 -8.08 0.15
CA ARG A 258 -13.83 -7.34 -1.08
C ARG A 258 -12.62 -6.63 -1.68
N VAL A 259 -11.49 -6.63 -0.97
CA VAL A 259 -10.25 -5.94 -1.34
C VAL A 259 -9.19 -6.99 -1.62
N THR A 260 -8.38 -6.78 -2.66
CA THR A 260 -7.15 -7.55 -2.86
C THR A 260 -6.05 -6.96 -1.98
N ALA A 261 -5.59 -7.71 -1.00
CA ALA A 261 -4.52 -7.29 -0.10
C ALA A 261 -3.16 -7.53 -0.77
N VAL A 262 -2.33 -6.49 -0.79
CA VAL A 262 -1.03 -6.50 -1.44
C VAL A 262 0.07 -6.39 -0.40
N GLY A 263 0.84 -7.46 -0.23
CA GLY A 263 1.99 -7.51 0.66
C GLY A 263 3.29 -7.07 -0.03
N GLY A 264 4.37 -7.09 0.75
CA GLY A 264 5.69 -6.62 0.33
C GLY A 264 6.68 -7.77 0.15
N SER A 265 7.38 -7.77 -0.98
CA SER A 265 8.58 -8.53 -1.24
C SER A 265 9.80 -7.60 -1.34
N LEU A 266 10.98 -8.20 -1.37
CA LEU A 266 12.25 -7.59 -1.69
C LEU A 266 12.72 -8.17 -3.01
N LEU A 267 12.78 -7.32 -4.03
CA LEU A 267 13.38 -7.65 -5.31
C LEU A 267 14.90 -7.76 -5.17
N HIS A 268 15.50 -8.76 -5.82
CA HIS A 268 16.95 -8.90 -5.95
C HIS A 268 17.34 -8.63 -7.40
N VAL A 269 17.95 -7.47 -7.64
CA VAL A 269 18.23 -6.98 -9.01
C VAL A 269 19.70 -6.58 -9.19
N ASP A 270 20.18 -6.65 -10.43
CA ASP A 270 21.44 -6.05 -10.84
C ASP A 270 21.30 -4.51 -10.96
N PRO A 271 22.39 -3.75 -11.19
CA PRO A 271 22.32 -2.31 -11.37
C PRO A 271 21.48 -1.84 -12.57
N GLN A 272 21.12 -2.75 -13.49
CA GLN A 272 20.25 -2.48 -14.64
C GLN A 272 18.78 -2.81 -14.34
N GLY A 273 18.47 -3.38 -13.17
CA GLY A 273 17.13 -3.72 -12.72
C GLY A 273 16.69 -5.13 -13.09
N HIS A 274 17.55 -5.94 -13.69
CA HIS A 274 17.21 -7.33 -14.00
C HIS A 274 17.28 -8.19 -12.74
N ARG A 275 16.27 -9.04 -12.54
CA ARG A 275 16.24 -9.98 -11.41
C ARG A 275 17.44 -10.94 -11.46
N THR A 276 18.16 -11.05 -10.36
CA THR A 276 19.35 -11.92 -10.21
C THR A 276 19.08 -13.17 -9.38
N SER A 277 18.04 -13.15 -8.55
CA SER A 277 17.57 -14.29 -7.76
C SER A 277 16.06 -14.17 -7.48
N PRO A 278 15.40 -15.23 -6.98
CA PRO A 278 14.00 -15.15 -6.56
C PRO A 278 13.79 -14.06 -5.51
N ASP A 279 12.65 -13.37 -5.60
CA ASP A 279 12.24 -12.35 -4.63
C ASP A 279 12.03 -13.00 -3.25
N THR A 280 12.37 -12.28 -2.19
CA THR A 280 12.18 -12.76 -0.80
C THR A 280 11.13 -11.92 -0.09
N LEU A 281 10.47 -12.44 0.94
CA LEU A 281 9.51 -11.67 1.71
C LEU A 281 10.16 -10.43 2.35
N TRP A 282 9.49 -9.29 2.29
CA TRP A 282 9.88 -8.12 3.09
C TRP A 282 9.53 -8.39 4.57
N PRO A 283 10.49 -8.34 5.51
CA PRO A 283 10.23 -8.74 6.90
C PRO A 283 9.15 -7.91 7.62
N LYS A 284 8.84 -6.74 7.11
CA LYS A 284 7.79 -5.86 7.65
C LYS A 284 6.44 -5.98 6.92
N SER A 285 6.33 -6.87 5.93
CA SER A 285 5.07 -7.10 5.20
C SER A 285 3.97 -7.59 6.15
N GLY A 286 2.86 -6.86 6.17
CA GLY A 286 1.66 -7.18 6.91
C GLY A 286 1.06 -8.49 6.43
N ALA A 287 0.79 -9.42 7.35
CA ALA A 287 0.27 -10.74 7.00
C ALA A 287 -0.41 -11.41 8.18
N GLY A 288 -1.49 -12.14 7.93
CA GLY A 288 -2.20 -12.88 8.96
C GLY A 288 -3.62 -13.26 8.59
N HIS A 289 -4.47 -13.38 9.61
CA HIS A 289 -5.86 -13.78 9.46
C HIS A 289 -6.76 -12.78 10.16
N SER A 290 -7.81 -12.32 9.47
CA SER A 290 -8.80 -11.42 10.03
C SER A 290 -9.52 -12.05 11.23
N SER A 291 -9.68 -11.26 12.29
CA SER A 291 -10.50 -11.60 13.45
C SER A 291 -11.98 -11.24 13.23
N VAL A 292 -12.27 -10.43 12.21
CA VAL A 292 -13.58 -9.85 11.95
C VAL A 292 -14.28 -10.44 10.72
N PHE A 293 -13.53 -10.71 9.66
CA PHE A 293 -14.06 -11.20 8.40
C PHE A 293 -13.81 -12.71 8.26
N PRO A 294 -14.87 -13.50 7.99
CA PRO A 294 -14.72 -14.93 7.80
C PRO A 294 -13.94 -15.23 6.52
N ARG A 295 -13.33 -16.42 6.47
CA ARG A 295 -12.62 -16.93 5.30
C ARG A 295 -13.56 -16.97 4.08
N PRO A 296 -13.27 -16.21 3.00
CA PRO A 296 -14.12 -16.18 1.82
C PRO A 296 -14.06 -17.49 1.02
N PRO A 297 -15.09 -17.81 0.21
CA PRO A 297 -15.17 -19.10 -0.50
C PRO A 297 -13.97 -19.41 -1.39
N TRP A 298 -13.40 -18.41 -2.07
CA TRP A 298 -12.22 -18.58 -2.94
C TRP A 298 -10.94 -18.93 -2.17
N GLN A 299 -10.94 -18.82 -0.84
CA GLN A 299 -9.86 -19.29 0.03
C GLN A 299 -10.07 -20.70 0.60
N HIS A 300 -11.24 -21.32 0.42
CA HIS A 300 -11.57 -22.60 1.08
C HIS A 300 -10.78 -23.79 0.54
N SER A 301 -10.43 -23.76 -0.75
CA SER A 301 -9.68 -24.84 -1.42
C SER A 301 -8.17 -24.62 -1.43
N VAL A 302 -7.67 -23.59 -0.74
CA VAL A 302 -6.26 -23.24 -0.72
C VAL A 302 -5.56 -24.06 0.35
N ALA A 303 -4.45 -24.73 -0.01
CA ALA A 303 -3.65 -25.46 0.97
C ALA A 303 -3.18 -24.51 2.08
N GLY A 304 -3.12 -25.01 3.33
CA GLY A 304 -2.68 -24.20 4.47
C GLY A 304 -3.73 -23.24 5.05
N THR A 305 -4.84 -22.95 4.35
CA THR A 305 -5.91 -22.11 4.91
C THR A 305 -6.99 -22.92 5.63
N GLY A 306 -7.05 -24.24 5.43
CA GLY A 306 -8.13 -25.15 5.86
C GLY A 306 -8.53 -25.06 7.34
N SER A 307 -7.57 -24.86 8.24
CA SER A 307 -7.77 -24.75 9.69
C SER A 307 -8.08 -23.34 10.20
N VAL A 308 -8.10 -22.34 9.32
CA VAL A 308 -8.28 -20.93 9.67
C VAL A 308 -9.71 -20.49 9.36
N SER A 309 -10.38 -19.86 10.33
CA SER A 309 -11.76 -19.37 10.17
C SER A 309 -11.85 -17.96 9.56
N GLY A 310 -10.81 -17.15 9.68
CA GLY A 310 -10.74 -15.77 9.17
C GLY A 310 -10.17 -15.66 7.76
N ARG A 311 -10.41 -14.52 7.09
CA ARG A 311 -9.78 -14.15 5.81
C ARG A 311 -8.26 -14.06 5.99
N SER A 312 -7.50 -14.88 5.25
CA SER A 312 -6.02 -14.82 5.24
C SER A 312 -5.54 -13.71 4.32
N LEU A 313 -4.49 -12.95 4.65
CA LEU A 313 -3.89 -11.92 3.80
C LEU A 313 -2.35 -11.89 3.98
N PRO A 314 -1.56 -11.42 2.99
CA PRO A 314 -1.97 -10.84 1.70
C PRO A 314 -2.50 -11.87 0.69
N ASP A 315 -3.04 -11.39 -0.44
CA ASP A 315 -3.43 -12.23 -1.57
C ASP A 315 -2.29 -12.39 -2.59
N ILE A 316 -1.52 -11.33 -2.78
CA ILE A 316 -0.36 -11.23 -3.67
C ILE A 316 0.67 -10.28 -3.04
N THR A 317 1.91 -10.31 -3.49
CA THR A 317 2.98 -9.40 -3.09
C THR A 317 3.59 -8.69 -4.29
N MET A 318 4.02 -7.45 -4.06
CA MET A 318 4.85 -6.67 -4.97
C MET A 318 6.04 -6.12 -4.18
N GLN A 319 6.94 -5.40 -4.85
CA GLN A 319 8.07 -4.73 -4.20
C GLN A 319 7.54 -3.84 -3.07
N GLY A 320 8.08 -4.05 -1.87
CA GLY A 320 7.64 -3.39 -0.65
C GLY A 320 8.80 -2.87 0.19
N ALA A 321 9.99 -2.73 -0.38
CA ALA A 321 11.18 -2.26 0.34
C ALA A 321 10.97 -0.88 1.01
N ALA A 322 10.11 -0.04 0.42
CA ALA A 322 9.71 1.27 0.96
C ALA A 322 8.37 1.27 1.73
N GLY A 323 7.77 0.09 1.99
CA GLY A 323 6.40 -0.03 2.50
C GLY A 323 5.51 -0.89 1.60
N THR A 324 4.51 -1.56 2.16
CA THR A 324 3.42 -2.16 1.36
C THR A 324 2.58 -1.09 0.67
N SER A 325 2.68 0.15 1.13
CA SER A 325 2.30 1.38 0.42
C SER A 325 2.96 1.54 -0.95
N GLN A 326 4.15 0.98 -1.18
CA GLN A 326 4.73 0.87 -2.52
C GLN A 326 4.06 -0.24 -3.33
N SER A 327 3.72 -1.34 -2.67
CA SER A 327 3.24 -2.57 -3.30
C SER A 327 1.83 -2.43 -3.88
N ALA A 328 0.91 -1.82 -3.14
CA ALA A 328 -0.47 -1.61 -3.57
C ALA A 328 -0.61 -0.80 -4.89
N PRO A 329 0.00 0.39 -5.04
CA PRO A 329 -0.06 1.16 -6.29
C PRO A 329 0.72 0.49 -7.43
N LEU A 330 1.81 -0.24 -7.16
CA LEU A 330 2.45 -1.08 -8.18
C LEU A 330 1.44 -2.11 -8.72
N PHE A 331 0.75 -2.84 -7.85
CA PHE A 331 -0.25 -3.79 -8.28
C PHE A 331 -1.43 -3.11 -8.99
N ALA A 332 -1.85 -1.91 -8.56
CA ALA A 332 -2.86 -1.13 -9.27
C ALA A 332 -2.42 -0.75 -10.70
N GLY A 333 -1.13 -0.44 -10.92
CA GLY A 333 -0.54 -0.28 -12.25
C GLY A 333 -0.62 -1.56 -13.09
N VAL A 334 -0.31 -2.73 -12.51
CA VAL A 334 -0.51 -4.04 -13.17
C VAL A 334 -1.97 -4.23 -13.58
N LEU A 335 -2.91 -3.89 -12.70
CA LEU A 335 -4.34 -4.00 -12.99
C LEU A 335 -4.79 -3.03 -14.08
N ALA A 336 -4.21 -1.83 -14.20
CA ALA A 336 -4.51 -0.91 -15.30
C ALA A 336 -4.12 -1.49 -16.67
N LEU A 337 -3.00 -2.21 -16.76
CA LEU A 337 -2.60 -2.93 -17.97
C LEU A 337 -3.63 -4.03 -18.31
N ALA A 338 -4.14 -4.73 -17.29
CA ALA A 338 -5.18 -5.73 -17.46
C ALA A 338 -6.55 -5.14 -17.84
N VAL A 339 -6.94 -3.97 -17.29
CA VAL A 339 -8.15 -3.22 -17.71
C VAL A 339 -8.08 -2.89 -19.20
N GLN A 340 -6.94 -2.40 -19.68
CA GLN A 340 -6.76 -2.11 -21.11
C GLN A 340 -6.94 -3.37 -21.98
N LEU A 341 -6.34 -4.50 -21.58
CA LEU A 341 -6.48 -5.76 -22.30
C LEU A 341 -7.88 -6.37 -22.22
N HIS A 342 -8.57 -6.20 -21.10
CA HIS A 342 -9.92 -6.69 -20.89
C HIS A 342 -10.97 -5.84 -21.62
N HIS A 343 -10.60 -4.63 -22.07
CA HIS A 343 -11.50 -3.64 -22.67
C HIS A 343 -12.63 -3.20 -21.72
N GLY A 344 -12.36 -3.17 -20.42
CA GLY A 344 -13.35 -2.79 -19.41
C GLY A 344 -12.86 -3.00 -17.98
N PRO A 345 -13.68 -2.62 -16.99
CA PRO A 345 -13.37 -2.80 -15.58
C PRO A 345 -13.26 -4.29 -15.22
N LEU A 346 -12.31 -4.65 -14.36
CA LEU A 346 -12.06 -6.03 -13.94
C LEU A 346 -13.02 -6.52 -12.83
N GLY A 347 -13.62 -5.59 -12.07
CA GLY A 347 -14.50 -5.93 -10.95
C GLY A 347 -13.80 -6.63 -9.79
N ASP A 348 -14.44 -7.67 -9.25
CA ASP A 348 -13.84 -8.47 -8.18
C ASP A 348 -12.86 -9.50 -8.74
N ILE A 349 -11.56 -9.21 -8.62
CA ILE A 349 -10.51 -10.08 -9.13
C ILE A 349 -10.17 -11.23 -8.18
N ASN A 350 -10.53 -11.19 -6.90
CA ASN A 350 -10.07 -12.18 -5.91
C ASN A 350 -10.38 -13.63 -6.33
N PRO A 351 -11.61 -13.98 -6.79
CA PRO A 351 -11.89 -15.34 -7.28
C PRO A 351 -11.03 -15.76 -8.48
N ALA A 352 -10.73 -14.84 -9.40
CA ALA A 352 -9.89 -15.10 -10.56
C ALA A 352 -8.42 -15.26 -10.13
N LEU A 353 -7.91 -14.33 -9.32
CA LEU A 353 -6.56 -14.37 -8.76
C LEU A 353 -6.28 -15.70 -8.06
N TYR A 354 -7.20 -16.24 -7.27
CA TYR A 354 -6.99 -17.52 -6.59
C TYR A 354 -6.98 -18.73 -7.53
N ARG A 355 -7.70 -18.67 -8.66
CA ARG A 355 -7.57 -19.69 -9.73
C ARG A 355 -6.21 -19.60 -10.43
N LEU A 356 -5.76 -18.37 -10.71
CA LEU A 356 -4.45 -18.13 -11.33
C LEU A 356 -3.29 -18.51 -10.39
N GLY A 357 -3.41 -18.20 -9.11
CA GLY A 357 -2.54 -18.64 -8.03
C GLY A 357 -2.29 -20.14 -8.07
N ALA A 358 -3.37 -20.92 -8.10
CA ALA A 358 -3.31 -22.37 -8.21
C ALA A 358 -2.72 -22.89 -9.54
N ALA A 359 -2.81 -22.10 -10.62
CA ALA A 359 -2.18 -22.42 -11.91
C ALA A 359 -0.67 -22.06 -11.94
N GLY A 360 -0.17 -21.30 -10.95
CA GLY A 360 1.25 -21.07 -10.75
C GLY A 360 1.92 -20.32 -11.91
N PRO A 361 3.16 -20.68 -12.28
CA PRO A 361 3.96 -19.96 -13.28
C PRO A 361 3.31 -19.81 -14.66
N GLU A 362 2.45 -20.74 -15.07
CA GLU A 362 1.72 -20.67 -16.35
C GLU A 362 0.75 -19.48 -16.39
N ALA A 363 0.21 -19.10 -15.23
CA ALA A 363 -0.62 -17.92 -15.06
C ALA A 363 0.20 -16.66 -14.72
N GLY A 364 1.52 -16.73 -14.75
CA GLY A 364 2.41 -15.62 -14.41
C GLY A 364 2.60 -15.41 -12.91
N ILE A 365 2.30 -16.40 -12.06
CA ILE A 365 2.59 -16.34 -10.64
C ILE A 365 4.05 -16.72 -10.39
N VAL A 366 4.74 -15.91 -9.58
CA VAL A 366 6.12 -16.14 -9.18
C VAL A 366 6.15 -16.29 -7.67
N ASP A 367 6.38 -17.52 -7.22
CA ASP A 367 6.30 -17.87 -5.81
C ASP A 367 7.41 -17.22 -4.97
N VAL A 368 7.05 -16.72 -3.78
CA VAL A 368 7.98 -16.15 -2.81
C VAL A 368 8.11 -17.14 -1.67
N THR A 369 9.20 -17.91 -1.66
CA THR A 369 9.32 -19.10 -0.78
C THR A 369 10.25 -18.90 0.41
N GLN A 370 10.81 -17.69 0.58
CA GLN A 370 11.81 -17.41 1.62
C GLN A 370 11.53 -16.11 2.36
N GLY A 371 11.82 -16.13 3.67
CA GLY A 371 11.66 -15.00 4.59
C GLY A 371 10.51 -15.21 5.57
N ALA A 372 10.41 -14.32 6.56
CA ALA A 372 9.34 -14.33 7.55
C ALA A 372 9.00 -12.91 7.99
N ASN A 373 7.76 -12.66 8.40
CA ASN A 373 7.30 -11.34 8.82
C ASN A 373 7.24 -11.15 10.35
N SER A 374 8.11 -11.84 11.09
CA SER A 374 8.20 -11.65 12.55
C SER A 374 8.60 -10.20 12.88
N TYR A 375 7.88 -9.58 13.80
CA TYR A 375 8.06 -8.16 14.13
C TYR A 375 7.68 -7.87 15.58
N ALA A 376 8.42 -6.98 16.25
CA ALA A 376 8.17 -6.58 17.65
C ALA A 376 7.91 -7.76 18.60
N ASP A 377 8.80 -8.76 18.59
CA ASP A 377 8.71 -10.00 19.37
C ASP A 377 7.49 -10.89 19.09
N VAL A 378 6.65 -10.55 18.10
CA VAL A 378 5.55 -11.39 17.63
C VAL A 378 6.08 -12.31 16.53
N PRO A 379 6.10 -13.65 16.75
CA PRO A 379 6.44 -14.58 15.69
C PRO A 379 5.44 -14.49 14.54
N GLY A 380 5.93 -14.23 13.34
CA GLY A 380 5.11 -14.09 12.16
C GLY A 380 4.80 -15.41 11.46
N PHE A 381 4.55 -15.27 10.17
CA PHE A 381 4.43 -16.36 9.20
C PHE A 381 5.71 -16.43 8.38
N THR A 382 6.04 -17.63 7.93
CA THR A 382 7.19 -17.90 7.09
C THR A 382 6.70 -18.18 5.68
N ALA A 383 7.37 -17.57 4.71
CA ALA A 383 7.11 -17.81 3.30
C ALA A 383 7.52 -19.25 2.92
N GLY A 384 6.82 -19.85 1.96
CA GLY A 384 7.05 -21.25 1.58
C GLY A 384 6.36 -21.60 0.26
N ASP A 385 6.48 -22.86 -0.17
CA ASP A 385 5.97 -23.26 -1.48
C ASP A 385 4.44 -23.12 -1.59
N GLY A 386 4.00 -22.50 -2.68
CA GLY A 386 2.59 -22.27 -3.00
C GLY A 386 1.98 -21.10 -2.24
N PHE A 387 0.67 -21.17 -1.97
CA PHE A 387 0.06 -20.13 -1.14
C PHE A 387 0.56 -20.25 0.30
N ASP A 388 1.14 -19.18 0.81
CA ASP A 388 1.49 -19.02 2.22
C ASP A 388 0.88 -17.73 2.79
N THR A 389 0.70 -17.67 4.12
CA THR A 389 0.08 -16.49 4.74
C THR A 389 1.02 -15.28 4.78
N ALA A 390 2.33 -15.47 4.64
CA ALA A 390 3.30 -14.39 4.68
C ALA A 390 3.32 -13.59 3.37
N SER A 391 3.23 -14.29 2.22
CA SER A 391 3.42 -13.75 0.87
C SER A 391 2.20 -13.91 -0.05
N GLY A 392 1.13 -14.57 0.39
CA GLY A 392 -0.02 -14.88 -0.44
C GLY A 392 0.35 -15.89 -1.52
N TRP A 393 0.00 -15.61 -2.78
CA TRP A 393 0.47 -16.40 -3.93
C TRP A 393 1.88 -16.04 -4.42
N GLY A 394 2.62 -15.18 -3.70
CA GLY A 394 3.89 -14.63 -4.17
C GLY A 394 3.69 -13.37 -5.02
N THR A 395 4.54 -13.16 -6.02
CA THR A 395 4.52 -12.00 -6.91
C THR A 395 4.12 -12.38 -8.34
N VAL A 396 4.30 -11.47 -9.30
CA VAL A 396 3.85 -11.65 -10.69
C VAL A 396 4.94 -11.42 -11.73
N ASP A 397 4.95 -12.29 -12.74
CA ASP A 397 5.43 -12.00 -14.08
C ASP A 397 4.34 -11.19 -14.80
N VAL A 398 4.51 -9.87 -14.88
CA VAL A 398 3.44 -8.97 -15.33
C VAL A 398 2.94 -9.30 -16.74
N PRO A 399 3.79 -9.52 -17.77
CA PRO A 399 3.31 -9.87 -19.11
C PRO A 399 2.42 -11.12 -19.16
N ARG A 400 2.75 -12.17 -18.39
CA ARG A 400 1.95 -13.39 -18.34
C ARG A 400 0.68 -13.18 -17.49
N PHE A 401 0.84 -12.62 -16.30
CA PHE A 401 -0.26 -12.42 -15.35
C PHE A 401 -1.35 -11.51 -15.91
N VAL A 402 -0.99 -10.39 -16.53
CA VAL A 402 -1.94 -9.43 -17.11
C VAL A 402 -2.82 -10.09 -18.17
N ARG A 403 -2.24 -10.94 -19.03
CA ARG A 403 -3.02 -11.68 -20.04
C ARG A 403 -3.91 -12.73 -19.41
N ALA A 404 -3.39 -13.50 -18.45
CA ALA A 404 -4.15 -14.54 -17.77
C ALA A 404 -5.33 -13.95 -16.99
N LEU A 405 -5.11 -12.84 -16.29
CA LEU A 405 -6.15 -12.13 -15.54
C LEU A 405 -7.24 -11.56 -16.44
N ALA A 406 -6.88 -10.85 -17.51
CA ALA A 406 -7.85 -10.27 -18.43
C ALA A 406 -8.80 -11.31 -19.06
N LEU A 407 -8.36 -12.57 -19.18
CA LEU A 407 -9.16 -13.70 -19.65
C LEU A 407 -9.94 -14.41 -18.53
N ALA A 408 -9.46 -14.35 -17.28
CA ALA A 408 -10.02 -15.09 -16.15
C ALA A 408 -11.11 -14.35 -15.39
N VAL A 409 -11.17 -13.02 -15.52
CA VAL A 409 -12.29 -12.20 -15.01
C VAL A 409 -13.48 -12.33 -15.96
N THR A 410 -14.70 -12.46 -15.39
CA THR A 410 -15.94 -12.76 -16.11
C THR A 410 -17.08 -11.88 -15.65
#